data_AF-W3Y1T4-F1
#
_entry.id   AF-W3Y1T4-F1
#
_cell.length_a   1.000
_cell.length_b   1.000
_cell.length_c   1.000
_cell.angle_alpha   90.00
_cell.angle_beta   90.00
_cell.angle_gamma   90.00
#
_symmetry.space_group_name_H-M   'P 1'
#
loop_
_entity.id
_entity.type
_entity.pdbx_description
1 polymer ?
#
loop_
_entity_poly.entity_id
_entity_poly.type
_entity_poly.pdbx_seq_one_letter_code
_entity_poly.pdbx_strand_id
1 'polypeptide(L)'
;MKKIALLGAIALVLLFFFGGLRNTFAYVYPKHLNGDPNYILTYGHMNYGTYLDKSSVKVISESPDRIVYSVKTVSGLVLDDGDEWIVPAQDMKPGSMVIMRIYDDPWNVVYTYDQEDQTWKEQDLNNTFGYNQGFLGIVAESWRVLTGGPYPNLVR
;
A
#
# COMPACT_ATOMS: atom_id res chain seq x y z
N MET A 1 -30.71 -47.15 19.22
CA MET A 1 -30.94 -45.81 19.80
C MET A 1 -29.66 -45.05 20.16
N LYS A 2 -28.71 -45.64 20.92
CA LYS A 2 -27.46 -44.95 21.34
C LYS A 2 -26.54 -44.44 20.20
N LYS A 3 -26.47 -45.14 19.07
CA LYS A 3 -25.59 -44.77 17.92
C LYS A 3 -26.10 -43.57 17.11
N ILE A 4 -27.42 -43.39 17.00
CA ILE A 4 -28.05 -42.28 16.27
C ILE A 4 -27.90 -40.96 17.05
N ALA A 5 -28.05 -41.02 18.38
CA ALA A 5 -27.80 -39.88 19.26
C ALA A 5 -26.33 -39.43 19.22
N LEU A 6 -25.39 -40.37 19.13
CA LEU A 6 -23.95 -40.07 19.01
C LEU A 6 -23.61 -39.41 17.66
N LEU A 7 -24.19 -39.89 16.55
CA LEU A 7 -24.03 -39.27 15.23
C LEU A 7 -24.64 -37.86 15.18
N GLY A 8 -25.81 -37.67 15.80
CA GLY A 8 -26.44 -36.35 15.91
C GLY A 8 -25.60 -35.36 16.73
N ALA A 9 -24.99 -35.80 17.82
CA ALA A 9 -24.10 -34.98 18.63
C ALA A 9 -22.81 -34.58 17.88
N ILE A 10 -22.21 -35.51 17.12
CA ILE A 10 -21.03 -35.25 16.30
C ILE A 10 -21.36 -34.25 15.17
N ALA A 11 -22.51 -34.41 14.52
CA ALA A 11 -22.95 -33.46 13.48
C ALA A 11 -23.18 -32.05 14.04
N LEU A 12 -23.72 -31.92 15.25
CA LEU A 12 -23.90 -30.63 15.92
C LEU A 12 -22.55 -29.97 16.23
N VAL A 13 -21.59 -30.73 16.77
CA VAL A 13 -20.24 -30.22 17.08
C VAL A 13 -19.53 -29.77 15.80
N LEU A 14 -19.67 -30.50 14.69
CA LEU A 14 -19.10 -30.10 13.40
C LEU A 14 -19.74 -28.82 12.85
N LEU A 15 -21.06 -28.63 13.02
CA LEU A 15 -21.73 -27.39 12.61
C LEU A 15 -21.27 -26.18 13.44
N PHE A 16 -20.96 -26.35 14.73
CA PHE A 16 -20.36 -25.29 15.55
C PHE A 16 -18.88 -25.03 15.22
N PHE A 17 -18.11 -26.07 14.83
CA PHE A 17 -16.71 -25.92 14.42
C PHE A 17 -16.54 -25.30 13.03
N PHE A 18 -17.43 -25.61 12.07
CA PHE A 18 -17.37 -25.08 10.70
C PHE A 18 -18.22 -23.83 10.48
N GLY A 19 -19.27 -23.60 11.27
CA GLY A 19 -20.12 -22.40 11.19
C GLY A 19 -19.48 -21.14 11.77
N GLY A 20 -18.32 -21.26 12.44
CA GLY A 20 -17.57 -20.17 13.05
C GLY A 20 -16.46 -19.59 12.16
N LEU A 21 -16.34 -20.01 10.89
CA LEU A 21 -15.43 -19.38 9.93
C LEU A 21 -16.00 -18.00 9.57
N ARG A 22 -15.72 -16.99 10.41
CA ARG A 22 -15.76 -15.61 9.95
C ARG A 22 -14.72 -15.53 8.85
N ASN A 23 -15.18 -15.35 7.61
CA ASN A 23 -14.31 -15.02 6.49
C ASN A 23 -13.43 -13.85 6.95
N THR A 24 -12.14 -14.10 7.13
CA THR A 24 -11.14 -13.03 7.16
C THR A 24 -11.08 -12.50 5.74
N PHE A 25 -12.02 -11.61 5.40
CA PHE A 25 -11.94 -10.87 4.16
C PHE A 25 -10.72 -9.95 4.27
N ALA A 26 -9.73 -10.16 3.41
CA ALA A 26 -8.76 -9.12 3.14
C ALA A 26 -9.55 -7.95 2.54
N TYR A 27 -9.55 -6.79 3.19
CA TYR A 27 -10.23 -5.60 2.69
C TYR A 27 -9.74 -5.28 1.28
N VAL A 28 -10.66 -5.21 0.32
CA VAL A 28 -10.33 -4.91 -1.07
C VAL A 28 -10.49 -3.42 -1.30
N TYR A 29 -9.39 -2.69 -1.08
CA TYR A 29 -9.32 -1.27 -1.37
C TYR A 29 -9.45 -1.00 -2.87
N PRO A 30 -10.13 0.10 -3.29
CA PRO A 30 -10.21 0.47 -4.69
C PRO A 30 -8.81 0.65 -5.27
N LYS A 31 -8.50 -0.02 -6.39
CA LYS A 31 -7.20 0.13 -7.08
C LYS A 31 -6.95 1.55 -7.56
N HIS A 32 -8.02 2.26 -7.89
CA HIS A 32 -8.01 3.61 -8.43
C HIS A 32 -8.95 4.52 -7.63
N LEU A 33 -8.43 5.66 -7.17
CA LEU A 33 -9.21 6.62 -6.38
C LEU A 33 -10.34 7.19 -7.24
N ASN A 34 -11.59 7.06 -6.77
CA ASN A 34 -12.78 7.50 -7.51
C ASN A 34 -12.89 6.93 -8.95
N GLY A 35 -12.23 5.81 -9.25
CA GLY A 35 -12.16 5.22 -10.58
C GLY A 35 -11.18 5.89 -11.56
N ASP A 36 -10.40 6.89 -11.12
CA ASP A 36 -9.43 7.58 -11.97
C ASP A 36 -8.10 6.79 -12.05
N PRO A 37 -7.70 6.28 -13.23
CA PRO A 37 -6.48 5.51 -13.41
C PRO A 37 -5.18 6.30 -13.15
N ASN A 38 -5.25 7.63 -13.06
CA ASN A 38 -4.11 8.45 -12.67
C ASN A 38 -3.75 8.28 -11.19
N TYR A 39 -4.70 7.88 -10.33
CA TYR A 39 -4.46 7.61 -8.92
C TYR A 39 -4.32 6.11 -8.68
N ILE A 40 -3.13 5.67 -8.26
CA ILE A 40 -2.82 4.24 -8.09
C ILE A 40 -2.71 3.93 -6.59
N LEU A 41 -3.47 2.96 -6.11
CA LEU A 41 -3.40 2.51 -4.71
C LEU A 41 -1.97 2.06 -4.35
N THR A 42 -1.39 2.65 -3.31
CA THR A 42 -0.09 2.26 -2.75
C THR A 42 -0.25 1.48 -1.45
N TYR A 43 -1.27 1.79 -0.64
CA TYR A 43 -1.52 1.11 0.62
C TYR A 43 -2.95 1.37 1.12
N GLY A 44 -3.50 0.43 1.88
CA GLY A 44 -4.79 0.56 2.52
C GLY A 44 -4.74 0.06 3.97
N HIS A 45 -5.30 0.83 4.90
CA HIS A 45 -5.38 0.48 6.31
C HIS A 45 -6.55 1.19 7.01
N MET A 46 -7.33 0.46 7.82
CA MET A 46 -8.45 1.00 8.61
C MET A 46 -9.36 1.92 7.80
N ASN A 47 -9.90 1.42 6.68
CA ASN A 47 -10.77 2.16 5.75
C ASN A 47 -10.13 3.33 4.98
N TYR A 48 -8.88 3.69 5.29
CA TYR A 48 -8.12 4.68 4.52
C TYR A 48 -7.30 4.02 3.42
N GLY A 49 -7.30 4.64 2.24
CA GLY A 49 -6.42 4.31 1.13
C GLY A 49 -5.45 5.45 0.86
N THR A 50 -4.20 5.12 0.55
CA THR A 50 -3.19 6.04 0.02
C THR A 50 -3.00 5.76 -1.46
N TYR A 51 -3.00 6.82 -2.26
CA TYR A 51 -2.91 6.75 -3.71
C TYR A 51 -1.79 7.65 -4.21
N LEU A 52 -0.99 7.15 -5.13
CA LEU A 52 0.01 7.90 -5.87
C LEU A 52 -0.64 8.61 -7.07
N ASP A 53 -0.37 9.91 -7.25
CA ASP A 53 -0.73 10.65 -8.46
C ASP A 53 0.32 10.39 -9.55
N LYS A 54 -0.03 9.57 -10.53
CA LYS A 54 0.87 9.14 -11.60
C LYS A 54 1.43 10.32 -12.40
N SER A 55 0.62 11.34 -12.66
CA SER A 55 1.02 12.53 -13.42
C SER A 55 2.02 13.41 -12.67
N SER A 56 2.12 13.27 -11.35
CA SER A 56 3.04 14.03 -10.51
C SER A 56 4.45 13.47 -10.43
N VAL A 57 4.66 12.22 -10.89
CA VAL A 57 5.97 11.57 -10.85
C VAL A 57 6.90 12.25 -11.84
N LYS A 58 7.93 12.93 -11.32
CA LYS A 58 8.81 13.78 -12.13
C LYS A 58 10.24 13.68 -11.65
N VAL A 59 11.17 13.47 -12.60
CA VAL A 59 12.61 13.56 -12.35
C VAL A 59 13.00 15.01 -12.08
N ILE A 60 13.67 15.24 -10.96
CA ILE A 60 14.24 16.54 -10.57
C ILE A 60 15.67 16.65 -11.09
N SER A 61 16.46 15.60 -10.91
CA SER A 61 17.82 15.51 -11.42
C SER A 61 18.22 14.04 -11.65
N GLU A 62 19.11 13.83 -12.61
CA GLU A 62 19.66 12.54 -12.94
C GLU A 62 21.14 12.71 -13.30
N SER A 63 21.97 11.83 -12.78
CA SER A 63 23.40 11.75 -13.07
C SER A 63 23.80 10.28 -13.18
N PRO A 64 25.02 9.97 -13.64
CA PRO A 64 25.45 8.58 -13.82
C PRO A 64 25.42 7.72 -12.54
N ASP A 65 25.43 8.35 -11.37
CA ASP A 65 25.46 7.71 -10.04
C ASP A 65 24.09 7.67 -9.35
N ARG A 66 23.10 8.48 -9.76
CA ARG A 66 21.83 8.60 -9.04
C ARG A 66 20.69 9.20 -9.85
N ILE A 67 19.47 8.98 -9.36
CA ILE A 67 18.25 9.68 -9.77
C ILE A 67 17.56 10.31 -8.56
N VAL A 68 17.05 11.52 -8.74
CA VAL A 68 16.20 12.21 -7.77
C VAL A 68 14.88 12.55 -8.44
N TYR A 69 13.76 12.21 -7.81
CA TYR A 69 12.43 12.44 -8.35
C TYR A 69 11.43 12.83 -7.26
N SER A 70 10.40 13.57 -7.64
CA SER A 70 9.27 13.90 -6.77
C SER A 70 8.04 13.07 -7.10
N VAL A 71 7.20 12.87 -6.09
CA VAL A 71 5.89 12.24 -6.22
C VAL A 71 4.90 12.89 -5.28
N LYS A 72 3.66 13.04 -5.71
CA LYS A 72 2.53 13.43 -4.87
C LYS A 72 1.64 12.22 -4.58
N THR A 73 1.02 12.25 -3.42
CA THR A 73 0.05 11.26 -2.98
C THR A 73 -1.21 11.94 -2.45
N VAL A 74 -2.29 11.19 -2.35
CA VAL A 74 -3.46 11.59 -1.59
C VAL A 74 -3.91 10.40 -0.75
N SER A 75 -4.22 10.63 0.52
CA SER A 75 -4.79 9.63 1.42
C SER A 75 -6.17 10.06 1.86
N GLY A 76 -7.12 9.14 1.96
CA GLY A 76 -8.48 9.47 2.41
C GLY A 76 -9.29 8.24 2.76
N LEU A 77 -10.47 8.47 3.32
CA LEU A 77 -11.44 7.44 3.66
C LEU A 77 -12.10 6.94 2.37
N VAL A 78 -11.89 5.66 2.05
CA VAL A 78 -12.34 5.04 0.79
C VAL A 78 -13.28 3.87 1.00
N LEU A 79 -13.40 3.38 2.24
CA LEU A 79 -14.38 2.37 2.62
C LEU A 79 -15.26 2.92 3.75
N ASP A 80 -16.54 2.56 3.74
CA ASP A 80 -17.44 2.82 4.88
C ASP A 80 -17.31 1.74 5.96
N ASP A 81 -18.10 1.85 7.04
CA ASP A 81 -18.08 0.88 8.15
C ASP A 81 -18.57 -0.53 7.73
N GLY A 82 -19.21 -0.64 6.56
CA GLY A 82 -19.64 -1.90 5.96
C GLY A 82 -18.67 -2.43 4.90
N ASP A 83 -17.48 -1.84 4.79
CA ASP A 83 -16.45 -2.15 3.77
C ASP A 83 -16.86 -1.84 2.33
N GLU A 84 -17.91 -1.04 2.13
CA GLU A 84 -18.35 -0.61 0.80
C GLU A 84 -17.55 0.62 0.33
N TRP A 85 -17.35 0.72 -0.98
CA TRP A 85 -16.56 1.80 -1.56
C TRP A 85 -17.27 3.14 -1.42
N ILE A 86 -16.56 4.13 -0.86
CA ILE A 86 -17.02 5.52 -0.82
C ILE A 86 -16.56 6.21 -2.09
N VAL A 87 -17.52 6.63 -2.93
CA VAL A 87 -17.27 7.39 -4.17
C VAL A 87 -18.17 8.62 -4.22
N PRO A 88 -17.64 9.86 -4.10
CA PRO A 88 -16.23 10.20 -3.97
C PRO A 88 -15.69 9.94 -2.55
N ALA A 89 -14.42 9.52 -2.46
CA ALA A 89 -13.69 9.37 -1.21
C ALA A 89 -13.70 10.65 -0.35
N GLN A 90 -13.60 10.47 0.97
CA GLN A 90 -13.74 11.54 1.96
C GLN A 90 -12.42 11.80 2.71
N ASP A 91 -12.34 12.91 3.46
CA ASP A 91 -11.19 13.27 4.29
C ASP A 91 -9.83 13.25 3.58
N MET A 92 -9.81 13.72 2.34
CA MET A 92 -8.63 13.67 1.50
C MET A 92 -7.51 14.58 2.02
N LYS A 93 -6.33 14.00 2.22
CA LYS A 93 -5.10 14.68 2.65
C LYS A 93 -4.03 14.53 1.58
N PRO A 94 -3.52 15.62 0.99
CA PRO A 94 -2.42 15.55 0.05
C PRO A 94 -1.10 15.24 0.77
N GLY A 95 -0.20 14.58 0.06
CA GLY A 95 1.19 14.35 0.46
C GLY A 95 2.14 14.59 -0.69
N SER A 96 3.41 14.82 -0.38
CA SER A 96 4.48 14.97 -1.36
C SER A 96 5.76 14.39 -0.79
N MET A 97 6.54 13.73 -1.64
CA MET A 97 7.85 13.19 -1.28
C MET A 97 8.85 13.48 -2.39
N VAL A 98 10.11 13.63 -2.00
CA VAL A 98 11.26 13.63 -2.91
C VAL A 98 12.11 12.44 -2.54
N ILE A 99 12.37 11.57 -3.53
CA ILE A 99 13.06 10.31 -3.36
C ILE A 99 14.33 10.34 -4.21
N MET A 100 15.43 9.85 -3.64
CA MET A 100 16.69 9.64 -4.32
C MET A 100 17.07 8.16 -4.28
N ARG A 101 17.57 7.67 -5.41
CA ARG A 101 18.18 6.35 -5.54
C ARG A 101 19.61 6.54 -6.05
N ILE A 102 20.58 6.10 -5.28
CA ILE A 102 22.00 6.00 -5.66
C ILE A 102 22.21 4.61 -6.24
N TYR A 103 22.74 4.47 -7.45
CA TYR A 103 22.73 3.20 -8.16
C TYR A 103 23.67 2.14 -7.56
N ASP A 104 24.76 2.56 -6.92
CA ASP A 104 25.76 1.69 -6.29
C ASP A 104 25.30 1.13 -4.93
N ASP A 105 24.31 1.74 -4.29
CA ASP A 105 23.79 1.25 -3.00
C ASP A 105 22.97 -0.04 -3.19
N PRO A 106 22.77 -0.86 -2.15
CA PRO A 106 21.84 -1.97 -2.19
C PRO A 106 20.43 -1.52 -2.63
N TRP A 107 19.72 -2.34 -3.40
CA TRP A 107 18.38 -2.00 -3.89
C TRP A 107 17.36 -1.77 -2.77
N ASN A 108 17.55 -2.31 -1.57
CA ASN A 108 16.68 -2.00 -0.44
C ASN A 108 16.93 -0.61 0.16
N VAL A 109 17.82 0.21 -0.41
CA VAL A 109 18.16 1.53 0.11
C VAL A 109 17.75 2.63 -0.87
N VAL A 110 16.95 3.56 -0.35
CA VAL A 110 16.61 4.84 -0.99
C VAL A 110 16.72 5.95 0.06
N TYR A 111 16.69 7.19 -0.40
CA TYR A 111 16.73 8.34 0.48
C TYR A 111 15.51 9.22 0.25
N THR A 112 14.95 9.77 1.32
CA THR A 112 13.89 10.78 1.25
C THR A 112 14.41 12.12 1.75
N TYR A 113 14.02 13.20 1.09
CA TYR A 113 14.38 14.53 1.54
C TYR A 113 13.43 15.00 2.65
N ASP A 114 13.99 15.27 3.83
CA ASP A 114 13.29 15.91 4.94
C ASP A 114 13.33 17.43 4.77
N GLN A 115 12.16 18.05 4.68
CA GLN A 115 12.06 19.50 4.48
C GLN A 115 12.30 20.31 5.75
N GLU A 116 12.03 19.75 6.92
CA GLU A 116 12.21 20.44 8.21
C GLU A 116 13.69 20.52 8.54
N ASP A 117 14.38 19.39 8.42
CA ASP A 117 15.82 19.30 8.70
C ASP A 117 16.69 19.69 7.51
N GLN A 118 16.11 19.82 6.31
CA GLN A 118 16.84 20.01 5.05
C GLN A 118 17.91 18.94 4.79
N THR A 119 17.62 17.69 5.15
CA THR A 119 18.58 16.57 5.05
C THR A 119 17.99 15.39 4.30
N TRP A 120 18.87 14.58 3.70
CA TRP A 120 18.50 13.27 3.18
C TRP A 120 18.48 12.25 4.30
N LYS A 121 17.37 11.52 4.44
CA LYS A 121 17.23 10.41 5.37
C LYS A 121 17.23 9.10 4.59
N GLU A 122 18.10 8.19 4.98
CA GLU A 122 18.10 6.83 4.46
C GLU A 122 16.80 6.11 4.87
N GLN A 123 16.25 5.34 3.94
CA GLN A 123 15.07 4.52 4.16
C GLN A 123 15.39 3.07 3.76
N ASP A 124 15.11 2.15 4.68
CA ASP A 124 15.24 0.72 4.45
C ASP A 124 13.92 0.14 3.89
N LEU A 125 13.98 -0.33 2.65
CA LEU A 125 12.87 -0.96 1.96
C LEU A 125 12.62 -2.41 2.39
N ASN A 126 13.49 -3.01 3.20
CA ASN A 126 13.22 -4.30 3.84
C ASN A 126 12.34 -4.17 5.09
N ASN A 127 12.16 -2.96 5.60
CA ASN A 127 11.29 -2.72 6.74
C ASN A 127 9.82 -2.90 6.33
N THR A 128 9.25 -4.05 6.64
CA THR A 128 7.84 -4.35 6.33
C THR A 128 6.88 -4.00 7.47
N PHE A 129 7.31 -3.27 8.52
CA PHE A 129 6.41 -2.83 9.58
C PHE A 129 5.27 -1.99 8.99
N GLY A 130 4.06 -2.15 9.54
CA GLY A 130 2.80 -1.76 8.89
C GLY A 130 2.78 -0.33 8.34
N TYR A 131 3.30 0.66 9.07
CA TYR A 131 3.31 2.05 8.61
C TYR A 131 4.27 2.31 7.43
N ASN A 132 5.30 1.49 7.23
CA ASN A 132 6.22 1.63 6.10
C ASN A 132 5.64 1.10 4.79
N GLN A 133 4.59 0.27 4.83
CA GLN A 133 3.97 -0.32 3.64
C GLN A 133 3.45 0.73 2.65
N GLY A 134 2.97 1.87 3.16
CA GLY A 134 2.63 3.04 2.35
C GLY A 134 3.81 3.56 1.55
N PHE A 135 4.97 3.70 2.19
CA PHE A 135 6.19 4.17 1.56
C PHE A 135 6.73 3.15 0.53
N LEU A 136 6.78 1.86 0.87
CA LEU A 136 7.15 0.80 -0.07
C LEU A 136 6.27 0.84 -1.33
N GLY A 137 4.99 1.11 -1.16
CA GLY A 137 4.07 1.25 -2.28
C GLY A 137 4.28 2.47 -3.15
N ILE A 138 4.61 3.59 -2.54
CA ILE A 138 4.98 4.80 -3.26
C ILE A 138 6.24 4.53 -4.09
N VAL A 139 7.28 3.92 -3.51
CA VAL A 139 8.53 3.58 -4.23
C VAL A 139 8.24 2.62 -5.38
N ALA A 140 7.47 1.55 -5.14
CA ALA A 140 7.12 0.57 -6.17
C ALA A 140 6.41 1.18 -7.38
N GLU A 141 5.35 1.96 -7.12
CA GLU A 141 4.52 2.51 -8.19
C GLU A 141 5.18 3.71 -8.86
N SER A 142 5.87 4.60 -8.13
CA SER A 142 6.63 5.70 -8.73
C SER A 142 7.74 5.20 -9.64
N TRP A 143 8.48 4.17 -9.21
CA TRP A 143 9.53 3.55 -10.03
C TRP A 143 8.97 2.91 -11.30
N ARG A 144 7.82 2.25 -11.20
CA ARG A 144 7.13 1.69 -12.37
C ARG A 144 6.69 2.77 -13.34
N VAL A 145 6.25 3.92 -12.83
CA VAL A 145 5.91 5.08 -13.68
C VAL A 145 7.15 5.63 -14.37
N LEU A 146 8.29 5.73 -13.68
CA LEU A 146 9.55 6.25 -14.24
C LEU A 146 10.18 5.32 -15.27
N THR A 147 10.23 4.02 -14.97
CA THR A 147 11.05 3.04 -15.71
C THR A 147 10.23 2.09 -16.59
N GLY A 148 8.91 2.01 -16.36
CA GLY A 148 8.05 0.98 -16.94
C GLY A 148 8.18 -0.40 -16.29
N GLY A 149 9.11 -0.60 -15.35
CA GLY A 149 9.41 -1.89 -14.72
C GLY A 149 9.19 -1.90 -13.20
N PRO A 150 9.15 -3.08 -12.57
CA PRO A 150 9.09 -3.18 -11.11
C PRO A 150 10.38 -2.67 -10.47
N TYR A 151 10.27 -2.13 -9.25
CA TYR A 151 11.44 -1.82 -8.44
C TYR A 151 12.16 -3.12 -8.04
N PRO A 152 13.48 -3.27 -8.27
CA PRO A 152 14.18 -4.53 -8.03
C PRO A 152 14.16 -4.98 -6.56
N ASN A 153 13.92 -6.28 -6.34
CA ASN A 153 13.98 -6.95 -5.04
C ASN A 153 13.07 -6.37 -3.93
N LEU A 154 12.08 -5.57 -4.28
CA LEU A 154 11.15 -4.99 -3.32
C LEU A 154 10.08 -6.00 -2.89
N VAL A 155 10.00 -6.26 -1.59
CA VAL A 155 8.99 -7.14 -0.98
C VAL A 155 7.90 -6.28 -0.34
N ARG A 156 6.63 -6.60 -0.62
CA ARG A 156 5.44 -5.92 -0.08
C ARG A 156 4.47 -6.96 0.48
#